data_AF-A0A844IM67-F1
#
_entry.id   AF-A0A844IM67-F1
#
_cell.length_a   1.000
_cell.length_b   1.000
_cell.length_c   1.000
_cell.angle_alpha   90.00
_cell.angle_beta   90.00
_cell.angle_gamma   90.00
#
_symmetry.space_group_name_H-M   'P 1'
#
loop_
_entity.id
_entity.type
_entity.pdbx_description
1 polymer ?
#
loop_
_entity_poly.entity_id
_entity_poly.type
_entity_poly.pdbx_seq_one_letter_code
_entity_poly.pdbx_strand_id
1 'polypeptide(L)'
;MILAVKNALSTIAPKLTYDVLIENQADSMVKATLLSLPECQGLGATKEEALNNLIQLFQARKPEIVTLEIEPVKTEHPWMKFAGMFEDDPHFDEVQEYIEEYRRELDAEIEEYYQEIENQEHIK
;
A
#
# COMPACT_ATOMS: atom_id res chain seq x y z
N MET A 1 36.20 -29.30 17.51
CA MET A 1 35.10 -28.48 18.02
C MET A 1 34.62 -27.58 16.91
N ILE A 2 33.48 -27.89 16.30
CA ILE A 2 32.69 -26.91 15.54
C ILE A 2 31.24 -27.12 15.96
N LEU A 3 30.67 -26.04 16.47
CA LEU A 3 29.44 -25.95 17.24
C LEU A 3 28.23 -26.17 16.30
N ALA A 4 27.43 -27.19 16.60
CA ALA A 4 26.16 -27.42 15.93
C ALA A 4 25.15 -26.34 16.34
N VAL A 5 24.90 -25.36 15.45
CA VAL A 5 23.75 -24.47 15.60
C VAL A 5 22.53 -25.24 15.11
N LYS A 6 21.87 -25.94 16.04
CA LYS A 6 20.55 -26.52 15.79
C LYS A 6 19.57 -25.37 15.65
N ASN A 7 19.28 -25.01 14.40
CA ASN A 7 18.20 -24.09 14.08
C ASN A 7 16.88 -24.79 14.45
N ALA A 8 16.35 -24.49 15.65
CA ALA A 8 15.03 -24.93 16.06
C ALA A 8 14.01 -24.13 15.25
N LEU A 9 13.75 -24.59 14.02
CA LEU A 9 12.55 -24.20 13.29
C LEU A 9 11.38 -24.73 14.11
N SER A 10 10.81 -23.85 14.93
CA SER A 10 9.52 -24.06 15.53
C SER A 10 8.55 -24.29 14.39
N THR A 11 8.12 -25.53 14.18
CA THR A 11 7.17 -25.96 13.15
C THR A 11 5.78 -25.44 13.52
N ILE A 12 5.63 -24.12 13.50
CA ILE A 12 4.33 -23.47 13.56
C ILE A 12 3.84 -23.49 12.13
N ALA A 13 2.95 -24.44 11.81
CA ALA A 13 2.22 -24.38 10.55
C ALA A 13 1.63 -22.97 10.42
N PRO A 14 1.85 -22.26 9.30
CA PRO A 14 1.33 -20.92 9.15
C PRO A 14 -0.19 -20.97 9.31
N LYS A 15 -0.71 -20.27 10.31
CA LYS A 15 -2.15 -20.13 10.49
C LYS A 15 -2.63 -19.12 9.45
N LEU A 16 -3.29 -19.63 8.42
CA LEU A 16 -3.88 -18.81 7.38
C LEU A 16 -5.24 -18.31 7.88
N THR A 17 -5.41 -17.00 7.90
CA THR A 17 -6.68 -16.34 8.21
C THR A 17 -7.27 -15.85 6.91
N TYR A 18 -8.56 -16.11 6.70
CA TYR A 18 -9.27 -15.67 5.50
C TYR A 18 -10.57 -15.00 5.90
N ASP A 19 -10.94 -13.98 5.12
CA ASP A 19 -12.24 -13.33 5.26
C ASP A 19 -13.31 -14.13 4.53
N VAL A 20 -14.40 -14.44 5.24
CA VAL A 20 -15.51 -15.24 4.75
C VAL A 20 -16.80 -14.43 4.86
N LEU A 21 -17.50 -14.30 3.73
CA LEU A 21 -18.83 -13.71 3.66
C LEU A 21 -19.88 -14.79 4.02
N ILE A 22 -20.81 -14.44 4.92
CA ILE A 22 -21.92 -15.31 5.31
C ILE A 22 -23.23 -14.68 4.82
N GLU A 23 -23.99 -15.42 4.02
CA GLU A 23 -25.28 -14.99 3.46
C GLU A 23 -26.37 -16.01 3.81
N ASN A 24 -27.51 -15.53 4.33
CA ASN A 24 -28.69 -16.37 4.53
C ASN A 24 -29.50 -16.40 3.24
N GLN A 25 -29.71 -17.59 2.68
CA GLN A 25 -30.50 -17.82 1.47
C GLN A 25 -31.98 -18.03 1.81
N ALA A 26 -32.86 -17.84 0.81
CA ALA A 26 -34.31 -17.98 0.95
C ALA A 26 -34.75 -19.39 1.40
N ASP A 27 -33.93 -20.41 1.14
CA ASP A 27 -34.24 -21.82 1.41
C ASP A 27 -33.90 -22.27 2.85
N SER A 28 -33.79 -21.33 3.80
CA SER A 28 -33.25 -21.58 5.16
C SER A 28 -31.81 -22.11 5.19
N MET A 29 -31.08 -22.01 4.08
CA MET A 29 -29.67 -22.38 4.01
C MET A 29 -28.76 -21.17 4.23
N VAL A 30 -27.65 -21.39 4.90
CA VAL A 30 -26.56 -20.44 5.07
C VAL A 30 -25.47 -20.76 4.04
N LYS A 31 -25.00 -19.74 3.33
CA LYS A 31 -23.90 -19.81 2.38
C LYS A 31 -22.69 -19.07 2.93
N ALA A 32 -21.57 -19.77 3.04
CA ALA A 32 -20.27 -19.21 3.38
C ALA A 32 -19.43 -19.11 2.10
N THR A 33 -18.87 -17.94 1.80
CA THR A 33 -18.07 -17.68 0.60
C THR A 33 -16.72 -17.08 0.97
N LEU A 34 -15.63 -17.64 0.45
CA LEU A 34 -14.29 -17.12 0.67
C LEU A 34 -14.08 -15.84 -0.16
N LEU A 35 -13.83 -14.69 0.46
CA LEU A 35 -13.72 -13.41 -0.27
C LEU A 35 -12.55 -13.40 -1.26
N SER A 36 -11.44 -14.04 -0.90
CA SER A 36 -10.28 -14.18 -1.76
C SER A 36 -10.50 -15.16 -2.93
N LEU A 37 -11.56 -15.97 -2.88
CA LEU A 37 -11.78 -17.07 -3.81
C LEU A 37 -13.29 -17.37 -3.95
N PRO A 38 -14.04 -16.55 -4.72
CA PRO A 38 -15.51 -16.64 -4.77
C PRO A 38 -16.06 -17.99 -5.25
N GLU A 39 -15.27 -18.79 -5.94
CA GLU A 39 -15.64 -20.16 -6.34
C GLU A 39 -15.60 -21.18 -5.19
N CYS A 40 -14.98 -20.84 -4.05
CA CYS A 40 -14.95 -21.68 -2.86
C CYS A 40 -16.08 -21.30 -1.91
N GLN A 41 -17.14 -22.09 -1.95
CA GLN A 41 -18.38 -21.86 -1.22
C GLN A 41 -18.80 -23.09 -0.43
N GLY A 42 -19.21 -22.90 0.83
CA GLY A 42 -19.82 -23.93 1.67
C GLY A 42 -21.28 -23.60 1.92
N LEU A 43 -22.16 -24.57 1.77
CA LEU A 43 -23.59 -24.46 2.10
C LEU A 43 -23.88 -25.31 3.34
N GLY A 44 -24.77 -24.85 4.21
CA GLY A 44 -25.22 -25.60 5.38
C GLY A 44 -26.55 -25.06 5.92
N ALA A 45 -27.21 -25.79 6.79
CA ALA A 45 -28.42 -25.31 7.48
C ALA A 45 -28.08 -24.28 8.58
N THR A 46 -26.84 -24.30 9.08
CA THR A 46 -26.32 -23.35 10.06
C THR A 46 -25.03 -22.68 9.57
N LYS A 47 -24.66 -21.58 10.24
CA LYS A 47 -23.38 -20.89 9.99
C LYS A 47 -22.19 -21.84 10.19
N GLU A 48 -22.20 -22.61 11.26
CA GLU A 48 -21.13 -23.54 11.62
C GLU A 48 -21.01 -24.65 10.58
N GLU A 49 -22.13 -25.18 10.08
CA GLU A 49 -22.14 -26.21 9.05
C GLU A 49 -21.61 -25.67 7.71
N ALA A 50 -22.06 -24.48 7.29
CA ALA A 50 -21.57 -23.82 6.08
C ALA A 50 -20.05 -23.57 6.14
N LEU A 51 -19.54 -23.14 7.29
CA LEU A 51 -18.11 -22.93 7.51
C LEU A 51 -17.32 -24.24 7.50
N ASN A 52 -17.81 -25.29 8.16
CA ASN A 52 -17.15 -26.59 8.14
C ASN A 52 -17.08 -27.18 6.73
N ASN A 53 -18.17 -27.07 5.96
CA ASN A 53 -18.21 -27.52 4.57
C ASN A 53 -17.24 -26.72 3.69
N LEU A 54 -17.16 -25.40 3.89
CA LEU A 54 -16.17 -24.56 3.22
C LEU A 54 -14.73 -24.98 3.57
N ILE A 55 -14.42 -25.23 4.84
CA ILE A 55 -13.09 -25.68 5.29
C ILE A 55 -12.73 -27.01 4.66
N GLN A 56 -13.64 -27.98 4.63
CA GLN A 56 -13.40 -29.29 4.02
C GLN A 56 -13.12 -29.17 2.52
N LEU A 57 -13.93 -28.38 1.81
CA LEU A 57 -13.73 -28.11 0.37
C LEU A 57 -12.37 -27.45 0.11
N PHE A 58 -12.00 -26.46 0.93
CA PHE A 58 -10.73 -25.76 0.80
C PHE A 58 -9.53 -26.68 1.06
N GLN A 59 -9.59 -27.50 2.12
CA GLN A 59 -8.53 -28.44 2.47
C GLN A 59 -8.36 -29.58 1.44
N ALA A 60 -9.45 -30.06 0.84
CA ALA A 60 -9.41 -31.10 -0.18
C ALA A 60 -8.64 -30.66 -1.44
N ARG A 61 -8.65 -29.36 -1.76
CA ARG A 61 -7.99 -28.81 -2.95
C ARG A 61 -6.45 -28.84 -2.88
N LYS A 62 -5.87 -28.94 -1.67
CA LYS A 62 -4.41 -28.84 -1.41
C LYS A 62 -3.73 -27.74 -2.23
N PRO A 63 -4.19 -26.48 -2.14
CA PRO A 63 -3.67 -25.40 -2.97
C PRO A 63 -2.23 -25.05 -2.58
N GLU A 64 -1.40 -24.80 -3.60
CA GLU A 64 -0.06 -24.24 -3.44
C GLU A 64 -0.12 -22.72 -3.72
N ILE A 65 0.39 -21.91 -2.79
CA ILE A 65 0.49 -20.46 -2.96
C ILE A 65 1.88 -20.17 -3.53
N VAL A 66 1.92 -19.64 -4.75
CA VAL A 66 3.16 -19.21 -5.41
C VAL A 66 3.12 -17.69 -5.57
N THR A 67 4.19 -17.03 -5.15
CA THR A 67 4.39 -15.60 -5.43
C THR A 67 5.01 -15.46 -6.81
N LEU A 68 4.36 -14.71 -7.70
CA LEU A 68 4.88 -14.36 -9.01
C LEU A 68 5.24 -12.88 -9.04
N GLU A 69 6.49 -12.56 -9.33
CA GLU A 69 6.90 -11.20 -9.64
C GLU A 69 6.57 -10.91 -11.11
N ILE A 70 5.75 -9.89 -11.34
CA ILE A 70 5.37 -9.44 -12.68
C ILE A 70 5.92 -8.04 -12.86
N GLU A 71 6.75 -7.84 -13.88
CA GLU A 71 7.21 -6.50 -14.23
C GLU A 71 6.02 -5.64 -14.65
N PRO A 72 5.90 -4.39 -14.16
CA PRO A 72 4.87 -3.49 -14.61
C PRO A 72 5.04 -3.24 -16.12
N VAL A 73 3.91 -3.06 -16.82
CA VAL A 73 3.94 -2.58 -18.20
C VAL A 73 4.75 -1.28 -18.24
N LYS A 74 5.79 -1.23 -19.07
CA LYS A 74 6.58 -0.02 -19.29
C LYS A 74 5.67 1.05 -19.88
N THR A 75 5.13 1.88 -19.00
CA THR A 75 4.36 3.06 -19.33
C THR A 75 5.31 4.24 -19.34
N GLU A 76 5.13 5.13 -20.32
CA GLU A 76 5.89 6.36 -20.38
C GLU A 76 5.60 7.20 -19.12
N HIS A 77 6.64 7.74 -18.49
CA HIS A 77 6.46 8.47 -17.25
C HIS A 77 5.54 9.69 -17.51
N PRO A 78 4.52 9.95 -16.66
CA PRO A 78 3.51 11.00 -16.94
C PRO A 78 4.05 12.41 -17.16
N TRP A 79 5.29 12.67 -16.74
CA TRP A 79 5.98 13.96 -16.91
C TRP A 79 6.83 14.05 -18.19
N MET A 80 7.03 12.96 -18.92
CA MET A 80 7.78 12.98 -20.18
C MET A 80 7.19 13.95 -21.20
N LYS A 81 5.86 14.10 -21.23
CA LYS A 81 5.16 15.06 -22.09
C LYS A 81 5.51 16.53 -21.83
N PHE A 82 6.17 16.84 -20.72
CA PHE A 82 6.57 18.19 -20.34
C PHE A 82 8.09 18.39 -20.42
N ALA A 83 8.86 17.36 -20.77
CA ALA A 83 10.31 17.49 -20.92
C ALA A 83 10.62 18.47 -22.06
N GLY A 84 11.42 19.51 -21.77
CA GLY A 84 11.80 20.54 -22.75
C GLY A 84 10.67 21.52 -23.10
N MET A 85 9.55 21.53 -22.37
CA MET A 85 8.38 22.38 -22.70
C MET A 85 8.69 23.88 -22.82
N PHE A 86 9.76 24.36 -22.18
CA PHE A 86 10.17 25.77 -22.17
C PHE A 86 11.54 26.02 -22.81
N GLU A 87 12.14 25.03 -23.49
CA GLU A 87 13.51 25.13 -24.03
C GLU A 87 13.66 26.31 -25.02
N ASP A 88 12.65 26.54 -25.86
CA ASP A 88 12.64 27.60 -26.86
C ASP A 88 11.72 28.79 -26.46
N ASP A 89 11.31 28.90 -25.19
CA ASP A 89 10.45 30.01 -24.77
C ASP A 89 11.25 31.32 -24.67
N PRO A 90 10.92 32.35 -25.49
CA PRO A 90 11.67 33.61 -25.50
C PRO A 90 11.54 34.42 -24.20
N HIS A 91 10.58 34.10 -23.32
CA HIS A 91 10.39 34.75 -22.03
C HIS A 91 10.99 33.94 -20.87
N PHE A 92 11.67 32.81 -21.14
CA PHE A 92 12.19 31.94 -20.10
C PHE A 92 13.10 32.69 -19.12
N ASP A 93 14.04 33.49 -19.65
CA ASP A 93 14.99 34.27 -18.85
C ASP A 93 14.28 35.32 -17.98
N GLU A 94 13.29 36.04 -18.52
CA GLU A 94 12.50 37.03 -17.78
C GLU A 94 11.74 36.38 -16.61
N VAL A 95 11.16 35.20 -16.83
CA VAL A 95 10.48 34.44 -15.77
C VAL A 95 11.47 33.95 -14.72
N GLN A 96 12.69 33.53 -15.10
CA GLN A 96 13.73 33.17 -14.12
C GLN A 96 14.11 34.36 -13.25
N GLU A 97 14.33 35.54 -13.84
CA GLU A 97 14.64 36.76 -13.10
C GLU A 97 13.53 37.10 -12.07
N TYR A 98 12.27 37.02 -12.48
CA TYR A 98 11.14 37.25 -11.57
C TYR A 98 11.08 36.23 -10.43
N ILE A 99 11.34 34.95 -10.72
CA ILE A 99 11.40 33.90 -9.68
C ILE A 99 12.55 34.15 -8.71
N GLU A 100 13.72 34.58 -9.20
CA GLU A 100 14.87 34.90 -8.36
C GLU A 100 14.61 36.11 -7.46
N GLU A 101 14.01 37.17 -8.00
CA GLU A 101 13.61 38.35 -7.21
C GLU A 101 12.64 37.95 -6.10
N TYR A 102 11.58 37.22 -6.45
CA TYR A 102 10.59 36.75 -5.48
C TYR A 102 11.20 35.84 -4.39
N ARG A 103 12.19 35.00 -4.72
CA ARG A 103 12.90 34.19 -3.73
C ARG A 103 13.72 35.05 -2.77
N ARG A 104 14.39 36.09 -3.25
CA ARG A 104 15.16 37.00 -2.39
C ARG A 104 14.27 37.77 -1.41
N GLU A 105 13.08 38.19 -1.86
CA GLU A 105 12.09 38.83 -0.99
C GLU A 105 11.66 37.89 0.15
N LEU A 106 11.32 36.65 -0.19
CA LEU A 106 10.95 35.63 0.80
C LEU A 106 12.09 35.30 1.77
N ASP A 107 13.31 35.14 1.26
CA ASP A 107 14.49 34.87 2.09
C ASP A 107 14.73 36.01 3.09
N ALA A 108 14.57 37.27 2.66
CA ALA A 108 14.69 38.44 3.53
C ALA A 108 13.57 38.50 4.58
N GLU A 109 12.32 38.24 4.21
CA GLU A 109 11.18 38.19 5.15
C GLU A 109 11.39 37.12 6.23
N ILE A 110 11.89 35.95 5.83
CA ILE A 110 12.20 34.84 6.74
C ILE A 110 13.36 35.21 7.68
N GLU A 111 14.39 35.87 7.17
CA GLU A 111 15.53 36.31 7.98
C GLU A 111 15.11 37.37 9.02
N GLU A 112 14.29 38.34 8.61
CA GLU A 112 13.70 39.33 9.53
C GLU A 112 12.86 38.65 10.63
N TYR A 113 12.02 37.68 10.26
CA TYR A 113 11.22 36.91 11.22
C TYR A 113 12.08 36.16 12.25
N TYR A 114 13.17 35.50 11.82
CA TYR A 114 14.06 34.80 12.74
C TYR A 114 14.84 35.76 13.65
N GLN A 115 15.28 36.90 13.13
CA GLN A 115 15.93 37.94 13.94
C GLN A 115 15.00 38.49 15.02
N GLU A 116 13.72 38.68 14.71
CA GLU A 116 12.72 39.09 15.71
C GLU A 116 12.57 38.06 16.83
N ILE A 117 12.53 36.77 16.50
CA ILE A 117 12.44 35.68 17.49
C ILE A 117 13.68 35.67 18.40
N GLU A 118 14.89 35.71 17.83
CA GLU A 118 16.14 35.71 18.60
C GLU A 118 16.23 36.91 19.55
N ASN A 119 15.82 38.09 19.07
CA ASN A 119 15.78 39.30 19.88
C ASN A 119 14.76 39.18 21.04
N GLN A 120 13.62 38.52 20.83
CA GLN A 120 12.62 38.28 21.88
C GLN A 120 13.08 37.22 22.90
N GLU A 121 13.88 36.23 22.49
CA GLU A 121 14.45 35.23 23.40
C GLU A 121 15.60 35.78 24.25
N HIS A 122 16.38 36.73 23.73
CA HIS A 122 17.48 37.39 24.48
C HIS A 122 17.02 38.43 25.52
N ILE A 123 15.72 38.77 25.57
CA ILE A 123 15.14 39.74 26.53
C ILE A 123 14.54 39.04 27.78
N LYS A 124 14.60 37.71 27.88
CA LYS A 124 14.19 36.92 29.07
C LYS A 124 15.39 36.42 29.88
#